data_AF-A0A7C3N7E5-F1
#
_entry.id   AF-A0A7C3N7E5-F1
#
_cell.length_a   1.000
_cell.length_b   1.000
_cell.length_c   1.000
_cell.angle_alpha   90.00
_cell.angle_beta   90.00
_cell.angle_gamma   90.00
#
_symmetry.space_group_name_H-M   'P 1'
#
loop_
_entity.id
_entity.type
_entity.pdbx_description
1 polymer ?
#
loop_
_entity_poly.entity_id
_entity_poly.type
_entity_poly.pdbx_seq_one_letter_code
_entity_poly.pdbx_strand_id
1 'polypeptide(L)'
;MSGMKTFLPVAALSLFLIGCAGGDFIREGVSEDRQPPQIRQVRIIPSNLVYVGKQVKVEAEVTDEGSGVKSVTAEIKYPDATTQTVDLTLQDNVFIGDFNAQWDVNRMPADVSRWFMTVTVRAEDNSGNVARSPESSVRVAILPPDLPSEF
;
A
#
# COMPACT_ATOMS: atom_id res chain seq x y z
N MET A 1 -57.19 -30.17 -24.33
CA MET A 1 -56.61 -29.17 -23.42
C MET A 1 -57.41 -27.89 -23.56
N SER A 2 -58.14 -27.52 -22.50
CA SER A 2 -59.05 -26.38 -22.43
C SER A 2 -58.24 -25.08 -22.26
N GLY A 3 -58.47 -24.09 -23.10
CA GLY A 3 -57.96 -22.72 -22.93
C GLY A 3 -59.13 -21.78 -22.72
N MET A 4 -59.37 -21.39 -21.47
CA MET A 4 -60.45 -20.50 -21.06
C MET A 4 -60.01 -19.03 -21.14
N LYS A 5 -60.94 -18.26 -21.71
CA LYS A 5 -61.10 -16.80 -21.91
C LYS A 5 -60.70 -15.88 -20.74
N THR A 6 -60.34 -14.62 -21.07
CA THR A 6 -60.82 -13.33 -20.47
C THR A 6 -60.00 -12.14 -21.05
N PHE A 7 -60.49 -11.26 -21.94
CA PHE A 7 -61.37 -10.06 -21.83
C PHE A 7 -60.91 -8.90 -20.89
N LEU A 8 -60.27 -7.86 -21.49
CA LEU A 8 -60.48 -6.36 -21.47
C LEU A 8 -60.89 -5.61 -20.16
N PRO A 9 -60.84 -4.24 -20.02
CA PRO A 9 -60.24 -3.10 -20.78
C PRO A 9 -59.66 -1.93 -19.89
N VAL A 10 -59.36 -0.75 -20.51
CA VAL A 10 -59.26 0.65 -19.96
C VAL A 10 -57.97 0.96 -19.13
N ALA A 11 -57.26 2.09 -19.17
CA ALA A 11 -57.63 3.48 -19.40
C ALA A 11 -56.43 4.34 -19.89
N ALA A 12 -56.71 5.32 -20.74
CA ALA A 12 -55.85 6.47 -20.95
C ALA A 12 -56.13 7.53 -19.86
N LEU A 13 -55.10 8.11 -19.26
CA LEU A 13 -55.19 9.36 -18.51
C LEU A 13 -53.95 10.21 -18.77
N SER A 14 -54.20 11.44 -19.22
CA SER A 14 -53.24 12.44 -19.67
C SER A 14 -52.88 13.45 -18.57
N LEU A 15 -51.65 13.97 -18.70
CA LEU A 15 -51.08 15.25 -18.23
C LEU A 15 -51.20 15.67 -16.75
N PHE A 16 -50.03 15.87 -16.12
CA PHE A 16 -49.69 17.18 -15.52
C PHE A 16 -48.19 17.47 -15.67
N LEU A 17 -47.91 18.61 -16.30
CA LEU A 17 -46.60 19.25 -16.37
C LEU A 17 -46.21 19.78 -14.98
N ILE A 18 -45.13 19.27 -14.41
CA ILE A 18 -44.29 20.05 -13.50
C ILE A 18 -42.87 19.91 -14.04
N GLY A 19 -42.52 20.83 -14.94
CA GLY A 19 -41.13 21.06 -15.29
C GLY A 19 -40.43 21.62 -14.07
N CYS A 20 -39.69 20.77 -13.35
CA CYS A 20 -38.58 21.26 -12.54
C CYS A 20 -37.51 21.76 -13.51
N ALA A 21 -37.54 23.07 -13.78
CA ALA A 21 -36.36 23.81 -14.20
C ALA A 21 -35.36 23.81 -13.02
N GLY A 22 -34.76 22.66 -12.76
CA GLY A 22 -33.52 22.56 -12.01
C GLY A 22 -32.41 22.94 -12.96
N GLY A 23 -31.86 24.14 -12.79
CA GLY A 23 -30.76 24.64 -13.61
C GLY A 23 -29.67 23.59 -13.73
N ASP A 24 -29.30 23.33 -14.97
CA ASP A 24 -28.15 22.53 -15.35
C ASP A 24 -26.90 23.26 -14.86
N PHE A 25 -26.55 23.01 -13.60
CA PHE A 25 -25.28 23.41 -13.02
C PHE A 25 -24.24 22.47 -13.63
N ILE A 26 -23.80 22.79 -14.85
CA ILE A 26 -22.52 22.30 -15.35
C ILE A 26 -21.46 23.00 -14.47
N ARG A 27 -21.24 22.48 -13.25
CA ARG A 27 -19.90 22.52 -12.70
C ARG A 27 -19.10 21.70 -13.68
N GLU A 28 -18.24 22.36 -14.44
CA GLU A 28 -17.17 21.73 -15.20
C GLU A 28 -16.38 20.91 -14.17
N GLY A 29 -16.79 19.65 -14.02
CA GLY A 29 -16.32 18.78 -12.96
C GLY A 29 -14.92 18.39 -13.33
N VAL A 30 -13.93 18.92 -12.61
CA VAL A 30 -12.63 18.25 -12.51
C VAL A 30 -12.96 16.81 -12.14
N SER A 31 -12.63 15.86 -13.01
CA SER A 31 -12.84 14.45 -12.73
C SER A 31 -12.08 14.12 -11.46
N GLU A 32 -12.81 13.82 -10.40
CA GLU A 32 -12.22 13.39 -9.13
C GLU A 32 -11.51 12.05 -9.36
N ASP A 33 -10.20 12.03 -9.12
CA ASP A 33 -9.42 10.81 -9.25
C ASP A 33 -9.67 9.88 -8.05
N ARG A 34 -10.10 8.67 -8.36
CA ARG A 34 -10.46 7.60 -7.41
C ARG A 34 -9.60 6.36 -7.59
N GLN A 35 -8.58 6.42 -8.44
CA GLN A 35 -7.71 5.30 -8.71
C GLN A 35 -6.54 5.33 -7.73
N PRO A 36 -6.28 4.26 -6.97
CA PRO A 36 -5.11 4.22 -6.11
C PRO A 36 -3.81 4.07 -6.92
N PRO A 37 -2.67 4.53 -6.36
CA PRO A 37 -1.36 4.25 -6.93
C PRO A 37 -1.13 2.76 -7.18
N GLN A 38 -0.28 2.45 -8.15
CA GLN A 38 0.18 1.08 -8.41
C GLN A 38 1.61 0.90 -7.91
N ILE A 39 1.81 -0.07 -7.01
CA ILE A 39 3.13 -0.51 -6.57
C ILE A 39 3.51 -1.75 -7.38
N ARG A 40 4.40 -1.60 -8.35
CA ARG A 40 4.75 -2.65 -9.31
C ARG A 40 5.82 -3.60 -8.77
N GLN A 41 6.79 -3.05 -8.06
CA GLN A 41 7.92 -3.81 -7.53
C GLN A 41 8.42 -3.20 -6.23
N VAL A 42 8.82 -4.08 -5.31
CA VAL A 42 9.56 -3.73 -4.08
C VAL A 42 10.85 -4.56 -4.06
N ARG A 43 11.99 -3.91 -3.80
CA ARG A 43 13.29 -4.57 -3.61
C ARG A 43 13.88 -4.14 -2.27
N ILE A 44 14.47 -5.10 -1.55
CA ILE A 44 15.18 -4.87 -0.29
C ILE A 44 16.63 -5.28 -0.49
N ILE A 45 17.56 -4.41 -0.14
CA ILE A 45 18.99 -4.63 -0.36
C ILE A 45 19.73 -4.38 0.97
N PRO A 46 20.40 -5.40 1.56
CA PRO A 46 20.51 -6.78 1.07
C PRO A 46 19.21 -7.59 1.27
N SER A 47 18.94 -8.55 0.38
CA SER A 47 17.72 -9.39 0.40
C SER A 47 17.89 -10.73 1.12
N ASN A 48 19.11 -11.10 1.50
CA ASN A 48 19.44 -12.42 2.03
C ASN A 48 19.52 -12.46 3.56
N LEU A 49 20.33 -11.60 4.17
CA LEU A 49 20.61 -11.61 5.60
C LEU A 49 20.93 -10.20 6.12
N VAL A 50 20.24 -9.80 7.20
CA VAL A 50 20.41 -8.51 7.88
C VAL A 50 20.75 -8.75 9.35
N TYR A 51 21.62 -7.93 9.93
CA TYR A 51 21.94 -7.94 11.37
C TYR A 51 21.81 -6.52 11.94
N VAL A 52 21.72 -6.39 13.26
CA VAL A 52 21.59 -5.09 13.93
C VAL A 52 22.70 -4.14 13.49
N GLY A 53 22.34 -2.90 13.16
CA GLY A 53 23.26 -1.86 12.68
C GLY A 53 23.60 -1.96 11.19
N LYS A 54 23.16 -3.00 10.48
CA LYS A 54 23.33 -3.09 9.02
C LYS A 54 22.46 -2.03 8.33
N GLN A 55 23.06 -1.29 7.40
CA GLN A 55 22.30 -0.43 6.49
C GLN A 55 21.53 -1.29 5.48
N VAL A 56 20.25 -0.96 5.32
CA VAL A 56 19.31 -1.60 4.39
C VAL A 56 18.66 -0.53 3.54
N LYS A 57 18.56 -0.81 2.23
CA LYS A 57 17.89 0.04 1.25
C LYS A 57 16.59 -0.62 0.79
N VAL A 58 15.52 0.17 0.74
CA VAL A 58 14.24 -0.22 0.13
C VAL A 58 14.06 0.57 -1.16
N GLU A 59 13.74 -0.12 -2.23
CA GLU A 59 13.38 0.46 -3.53
C GLU A 59 11.94 0.06 -3.87
N ALA A 60 11.14 1.01 -4.35
CA ALA A 60 9.77 0.78 -4.79
C ALA A 60 9.48 1.47 -6.12
N GLU A 61 8.94 0.72 -7.07
CA GLU A 61 8.43 1.27 -8.34
C GLU A 61 6.94 1.57 -8.17
N VAL A 62 6.60 2.86 -8.08
CA VAL A 62 5.24 3.34 -7.83
C VAL A 62 4.82 4.29 -8.94
N THR A 63 3.64 4.06 -9.51
CA THR A 63 3.06 4.89 -10.57
C THR A 63 1.64 5.28 -10.23
N ASP A 64 1.24 6.50 -10.58
CA ASP A 64 -0.14 6.98 -10.52
C ASP A 64 -0.43 7.83 -11.76
N GLU A 65 -1.47 7.47 -12.52
CA GLU A 65 -1.83 8.13 -13.79
C GLU A 65 -2.91 9.20 -13.61
N GLY A 66 -3.53 9.27 -12.43
CA GLY A 66 -4.65 10.17 -12.15
C GLY A 66 -4.17 11.50 -11.59
N SER A 67 -3.81 11.50 -10.32
CA SER A 67 -3.44 12.69 -9.55
C SER A 67 -1.95 12.77 -9.20
N GLY A 68 -1.20 11.71 -9.51
CA GLY A 68 0.23 11.58 -9.20
C GLY A 68 0.48 11.15 -7.76
N VAL A 69 1.67 10.60 -7.52
CA VAL A 69 2.06 10.09 -6.20
C VAL A 69 2.39 11.24 -5.24
N LYS A 70 1.77 11.24 -4.06
CA LYS A 70 1.98 12.24 -3.00
C LYS A 70 3.03 11.79 -1.99
N SER A 71 2.95 10.55 -1.53
CA SER A 71 3.92 10.01 -0.57
C SER A 71 4.08 8.51 -0.70
N VAL A 72 5.27 8.02 -0.38
CA VAL A 72 5.57 6.59 -0.33
C VAL A 72 6.39 6.32 0.94
N THR A 73 5.94 5.36 1.73
CA THR A 73 6.59 4.98 3.00
C THR A 73 6.76 3.47 3.07
N ALA A 74 7.86 3.01 3.64
CA ALA A 74 8.04 1.62 4.03
C ALA A 74 7.75 1.45 5.52
N GLU A 75 6.87 0.51 5.87
CA GLU A 75 6.70 0.01 7.23
C GLU A 75 7.56 -1.24 7.39
N ILE A 76 8.46 -1.21 8.36
CA ILE A 76 9.35 -2.30 8.71
C ILE A 76 8.87 -2.89 10.04
N LYS A 77 8.61 -4.19 10.07
CA LYS A 77 8.36 -4.93 11.33
C LYS A 77 9.55 -5.82 11.65
N TYR A 78 10.08 -5.66 12.85
CA TYR A 78 11.24 -6.39 13.33
C TYR A 78 10.84 -7.66 14.10
N PRO A 79 11.77 -8.61 14.29
CA PRO A 79 11.49 -9.86 15.02
C PRO A 79 11.08 -9.64 16.49
N ASP A 80 11.49 -8.52 17.11
CA ASP A 80 11.14 -8.14 18.47
C ASP A 80 9.75 -7.48 18.61
N ALA A 81 8.97 -7.52 17.52
CA ALA A 81 7.66 -6.91 17.35
C ALA A 81 7.66 -5.37 17.36
N THR A 82 8.82 -4.71 17.29
CA THR A 82 8.89 -3.27 17.06
C THR A 82 8.67 -2.94 15.58
N THR A 83 8.28 -1.70 15.32
CA THR A 83 8.09 -1.20 13.96
C THR A 83 8.85 0.09 13.72
N GLN A 84 9.25 0.31 12.47
CA GLN A 84 9.87 1.54 12.00
C GLN A 84 9.22 1.95 10.68
N THR A 85 8.97 3.24 10.52
CA THR A 85 8.52 3.81 9.25
C THR A 85 9.67 4.57 8.61
N VAL A 86 9.86 4.37 7.30
CA VAL A 86 10.89 5.05 6.50
C VAL A 86 10.19 5.75 5.33
N ASP A 87 10.41 7.05 5.20
CA ASP A 87 9.96 7.80 4.02
C ASP A 87 10.84 7.45 2.82
N LEU A 88 10.21 7.18 1.69
CA LEU A 88 10.90 6.88 0.43
C LEU A 88 10.86 8.12 -0.47
N THR A 89 12.01 8.47 -1.03
CA THR A 89 12.17 9.64 -1.92
C THR A 89 12.37 9.19 -3.35
N LEU A 90 11.70 9.86 -4.29
CA LEU A 90 11.83 9.56 -5.71
C LEU A 90 13.23 9.93 -6.23
N GLN A 91 13.93 8.95 -6.81
CA GLN A 91 15.24 9.09 -7.45
C GLN A 91 15.22 8.28 -8.75
N ASP A 92 15.47 8.92 -9.90
CA ASP A 92 15.50 8.27 -11.22
C ASP A 92 14.32 7.29 -11.46
N ASN A 93 13.10 7.75 -11.14
CA ASN A 93 11.85 7.01 -11.33
C ASN A 93 11.59 5.83 -10.35
N VAL A 94 12.39 5.71 -9.29
CA VAL A 94 12.24 4.72 -8.21
C VAL A 94 12.19 5.43 -6.86
N PHE A 95 11.27 5.01 -5.98
CA PHE A 95 11.23 5.51 -4.61
C PHE A 95 12.25 4.76 -3.74
N ILE A 96 13.15 5.49 -3.11
CA ILE A 96 14.30 4.93 -2.37
C ILE A 96 14.32 5.46 -0.93
N GLY A 97 14.62 4.58 0.02
CA GLY A 97 14.90 4.97 1.40
C GLY A 97 15.86 3.99 2.07
N ASP A 98 16.74 4.56 2.88
CA ASP A 98 17.77 3.85 3.62
C ASP A 98 17.46 3.87 5.11
N PHE A 99 17.75 2.78 5.80
CA PHE A 99 17.65 2.71 7.25
C PHE A 99 18.69 1.77 7.83
N ASN A 100 19.02 1.95 9.11
CA ASN A 100 19.82 0.98 9.86
C ASN A 100 18.89 0.05 10.60
N ALA A 101 19.10 -1.26 10.42
CA ALA A 101 18.26 -2.26 11.04
C ALA A 101 18.48 -2.27 12.56
N GLN A 102 17.40 -2.26 13.33
CA GLN A 102 17.45 -2.12 14.79
C GLN A 102 16.39 -3.01 15.44
N TRP A 103 16.80 -3.82 16.41
CA TRP A 103 15.90 -4.59 17.26
C TRP A 103 16.61 -4.98 18.55
N ASP A 104 15.83 -5.28 19.59
CA ASP A 104 16.35 -5.83 20.84
C ASP A 104 16.48 -7.36 20.74
N VAL A 105 17.73 -7.83 20.73
CA VAL A 105 18.05 -9.27 20.67
C VAL A 105 17.46 -10.06 21.83
N ASN A 106 17.24 -9.44 22.99
CA ASN A 106 16.66 -10.10 24.18
C ASN A 106 15.16 -10.31 24.07
N ARG A 107 14.51 -9.60 23.13
CA ARG A 107 13.06 -9.66 22.88
C ARG A 107 12.72 -10.48 21.64
N MET A 108 13.72 -11.08 20.99
CA MET A 108 13.49 -11.93 19.83
C MET A 108 12.77 -13.23 20.22
N PRO A 109 12.00 -13.84 19.30
CA PRO A 109 11.39 -15.14 19.53
C PRO A 109 12.46 -16.22 19.71
N ALA A 110 12.24 -17.14 20.65
CA ALA A 110 13.13 -18.29 20.84
C ALA A 110 13.18 -19.22 19.61
N ASP A 111 12.08 -19.26 18.84
CA ASP A 111 12.01 -19.99 17.58
C ASP A 111 12.70 -19.21 16.45
N VAL A 112 13.90 -19.66 16.07
CA VAL A 112 14.71 -19.10 14.98
C VAL A 112 14.01 -19.14 13.62
N SER A 113 13.01 -20.01 13.44
CA SER A 113 12.22 -20.04 12.21
C SER A 113 11.42 -18.77 12.00
N ARG A 114 11.20 -17.97 13.06
CA ARG A 114 10.50 -16.68 13.02
C ARG A 114 11.42 -15.48 12.89
N TRP A 115 12.72 -15.69 12.67
CA TRP A 115 13.69 -14.60 12.57
C TRP A 115 13.65 -13.96 11.20
N PHE A 116 12.68 -13.07 11.03
CA PHE A 116 12.51 -12.25 9.85
C PHE A 116 12.20 -10.82 10.24
N MET A 117 12.67 -9.91 9.39
CA MET A 117 12.13 -8.56 9.26
C MET A 117 11.16 -8.56 8.08
N THR A 118 10.00 -7.92 8.22
CA THR A 118 9.07 -7.74 7.11
C THR A 118 9.00 -6.28 6.70
N VAL A 119 8.82 -6.05 5.40
CA VAL A 119 8.70 -4.71 4.82
C VAL A 119 7.42 -4.65 4.00
N THR A 120 6.62 -3.62 4.25
CA THR A 120 5.40 -3.29 3.51
C THR A 120 5.49 -1.86 3.01
N VAL A 121 5.36 -1.64 1.71
CA VAL A 121 5.34 -0.30 1.12
C VAL A 121 3.90 0.20 1.06
N ARG A 122 3.67 1.44 1.50
CA ARG A 122 2.41 2.17 1.37
C ARG A 122 2.64 3.38 0.47
N ALA A 123 1.78 3.55 -0.53
CA ALA A 123 1.76 4.73 -1.40
C ALA A 123 0.41 5.46 -1.27
N GLU A 124 0.45 6.78 -1.31
CA GLU A 124 -0.71 7.67 -1.30
C GLU A 124 -0.59 8.66 -2.48
N ASP A 125 -1.68 8.94 -3.18
CA ASP A 125 -1.73 9.93 -4.25
C ASP A 125 -2.19 11.32 -3.76
N ASN A 126 -2.29 12.29 -4.66
CA ASN A 126 -2.73 13.64 -4.32
C ASN A 126 -4.25 13.75 -4.06
N SER A 127 -5.02 12.76 -4.50
CA SER A 127 -6.47 12.63 -4.24
C SER A 127 -6.80 11.90 -2.93
N GLY A 128 -5.80 11.33 -2.26
CA GLY A 128 -5.93 10.58 -1.01
C GLY A 128 -6.22 9.09 -1.18
N ASN A 129 -6.15 8.53 -2.39
CA ASN A 129 -6.23 7.10 -2.60
C ASN A 129 -4.92 6.43 -2.17
N VAL A 130 -5.02 5.19 -1.69
CA VAL A 130 -3.90 4.48 -1.03
C VAL A 130 -3.74 3.07 -1.59
N ALA A 131 -2.49 2.67 -1.79
CA ALA A 131 -2.10 1.29 -2.10
C ALA A 131 -1.08 0.75 -1.09
N ARG A 132 -1.04 -0.58 -0.95
CA ARG A 132 -0.06 -1.30 -0.13
C ARG A 132 0.52 -2.48 -0.90
N SER A 133 1.82 -2.71 -0.76
CA SER A 133 2.47 -3.91 -1.31
C SER A 133 2.12 -5.15 -0.47
N PRO A 134 2.33 -6.36 -1.02
CA PRO A 134 2.49 -7.56 -0.19
C PRO A 134 3.66 -7.40 0.77
N GLU A 135 3.65 -8.19 1.86
CA GLU A 135 4.77 -8.26 2.80
C GLU A 135 5.98 -8.93 2.14
N SER A 136 7.15 -8.28 2.21
CA SER A 136 8.44 -8.85 1.80
C SER A 136 9.25 -9.20 3.03
N SER A 137 9.76 -10.44 3.11
CA SER A 137 10.47 -10.94 4.29
C SER A 137 11.96 -11.14 4.02
N VAL A 138 12.80 -10.68 4.95
CA VAL A 138 14.26 -10.87 4.90
C VAL A 138 14.72 -11.55 6.19
N ARG A 139 15.60 -12.55 6.09
CA ARG A 139 16.14 -13.21 7.28
C ARG A 139 17.01 -12.26 8.07
N VAL A 140 16.97 -12.42 9.39
CA VAL A 140 17.83 -11.67 10.31
C VAL A 140 18.73 -12.59 11.12
N ALA A 141 19.85 -12.04 11.59
CA ALA A 141 20.79 -12.75 12.46
C ALA A 141 21.36 -11.83 13.54
N ILE A 142 21.83 -12.45 14.61
CA ILE A 142 22.63 -11.80 15.65
C ILE A 142 24.10 -11.95 15.25
N LEU A 143 24.87 -10.85 15.32
CA LEU A 143 26.32 -10.93 15.09
C LEU A 143 26.98 -11.77 16.18
N PRO A 144 27.99 -12.60 15.86
CA PRO A 144 28.81 -13.22 16.88
C PRO A 144 29.50 -12.14 17.73
N PRO A 145 29.81 -12.41 19.01
CA PRO A 145 30.61 -11.51 19.82
C PRO A 145 31.95 -11.21 19.16
N ASP A 146 32.48 -10.00 19.37
CA ASP A 146 33.83 -9.67 18.95
C ASP A 146 34.83 -10.63 19.63
N LEU A 147 35.88 -11.00 18.89
CA LEU A 147 36.96 -11.79 19.45
C LEU A 147 37.63 -11.02 20.59
N PRO A 148 38.02 -11.68 21.70
CA PRO A 148 38.81 -11.05 22.75
C PRO A 148 40.08 -10.41 22.16
N SER A 149 40.44 -9.23 22.65
CA SER A 149 41.61 -8.47 22.15
C SER A 149 42.96 -9.11 22.51
N GLU A 150 42.97 -10.16 23.34
CA GLU A 150 44.19 -10.82 23.79
C GLU A 150 44.04 -12.34 23.70
N PHE A 151 44.89 -12.96 22.87
CA PHE A 151 45.32 -14.34 22.96
C PHE A 151 46.83 -14.34 23.18
#